data_AF-A0AB37X0Q6-F1
#
_entry.id   AF-A0AB37X0Q6-F1
#
_cell.length_a   1.000
_cell.length_b   1.000
_cell.length_c   1.000
_cell.angle_alpha   90.00
_cell.angle_beta   90.00
_cell.angle_gamma   90.00
#
_symmetry.space_group_name_H-M   'P 1'
#
loop_
_entity.id
_entity.type
_entity.pdbx_description
1 polymer ?
#
loop_
_entity_poly.entity_id
_entity_poly.type
_entity_poly.pdbx_seq_one_letter_code
_entity_poly.pdbx_strand_id
1 'polypeptide(L)'
;MVVVCDGGGGIRKALRHAWPHARVQRCLLHICPDIGAILGTNPRHEASRQLLRLAKELTRVKDGDAMAAWLGAYNAWELRHKDFLEQKSIWADGSENDLHQRLVKARDTMRRRIRERTMFTFMDPELGTATPVPTTNNAIESANARIREMPGKHRGLCLIRRIKAVCWWCHQHTEHPENPAWLATHAWRDEQIEHLYRQAWERSDEGQRALLGLPARYGTGIDWNESHTAARYPNTTD
;
A
#
# COMPACT_ATOMS: atom_id res chain seq x y z
N MET A 1 13.22 1.63 18.27
CA MET A 1 12.82 2.39 17.06
C MET A 1 11.47 1.91 16.57
N VAL A 2 10.60 2.82 16.12
CA VAL A 2 9.28 2.51 15.56
C VAL A 2 9.16 3.09 14.17
N VAL A 3 8.64 2.31 13.22
CA VAL A 3 8.34 2.77 11.85
C VAL A 3 6.84 2.86 11.66
N VAL A 4 6.37 4.02 11.19
CA VAL A 4 4.97 4.27 10.86
C VAL A 4 4.75 4.15 9.35
N CYS A 5 3.90 3.23 8.90
CA CYS A 5 3.68 2.99 7.47
C CYS A 5 2.25 2.53 7.14
N ASP A 6 1.87 2.57 5.86
CA ASP A 6 0.60 2.01 5.35
C ASP A 6 0.47 0.48 5.55
N GLY A 7 1.60 -0.19 5.78
CA GLY A 7 1.70 -1.63 5.99
C GLY A 7 1.68 -2.46 4.70
N GLY A 8 2.07 -1.87 3.56
CA GLY A 8 2.29 -2.58 2.29
C GLY A 8 3.30 -3.73 2.41
N GLY A 9 3.17 -4.74 1.56
CA GLY A 9 4.04 -5.94 1.61
C GLY A 9 5.52 -5.61 1.40
N GLY A 10 5.82 -4.73 0.43
CA GLY A 10 7.17 -4.29 0.10
C GLY A 10 7.88 -3.60 1.27
N ILE A 11 7.20 -2.65 1.93
CA ILE A 11 7.80 -1.94 3.08
C ILE A 11 8.09 -2.90 4.23
N ARG A 12 7.21 -3.86 4.53
CA ARG A 12 7.48 -4.86 5.58
C ARG A 12 8.68 -5.74 5.26
N LYS A 13 8.87 -6.12 3.98
CA LYS A 13 10.03 -6.90 3.55
C LYS A 13 11.33 -6.09 3.71
N ALA A 14 11.31 -4.83 3.30
CA ALA A 14 12.44 -3.92 3.47
C ALA A 14 12.79 -3.71 4.95
N LEU A 15 11.78 -3.50 5.81
CA LEU A 15 11.97 -3.34 7.25
C LEU A 15 12.62 -4.57 7.89
N ARG A 16 12.18 -5.78 7.55
CA ARG A 16 12.81 -7.00 8.07
C ARG A 16 14.29 -7.14 7.69
N HIS A 17 14.68 -6.59 6.54
CA HIS A 17 16.05 -6.65 6.06
C HIS A 17 16.93 -5.55 6.67
N ALA A 18 16.48 -4.29 6.60
CA ALA A 18 17.26 -3.14 7.04
C ALA A 18 17.23 -2.92 8.56
N TRP A 19 16.07 -3.18 9.20
CA TRP A 19 15.84 -2.92 10.62
C TRP A 19 15.00 -4.04 11.27
N PRO A 20 15.58 -5.25 11.46
CA PRO A 20 14.85 -6.42 11.92
C PRO A 20 14.18 -6.26 13.29
N HIS A 21 14.71 -5.38 14.14
CA HIS A 21 14.18 -5.11 15.48
C HIS A 21 13.23 -3.90 15.53
N ALA A 22 12.95 -3.25 14.40
CA ALA A 22 12.02 -2.12 14.37
C ALA A 22 10.59 -2.61 14.65
N ARG A 23 9.92 -1.95 15.60
CA ARG A 23 8.48 -2.11 15.79
C ARG A 23 7.74 -1.38 14.66
N VAL A 24 6.58 -1.89 14.26
CA VAL A 24 5.79 -1.30 13.18
C VAL A 24 4.48 -0.75 13.74
N GLN A 25 4.22 0.52 13.47
CA GLN A 25 2.91 1.14 13.61
C GLN A 25 2.26 1.25 12.23
N ARG A 26 1.15 0.55 12.02
CA ARG A 26 0.33 0.69 10.82
C ARG A 26 -0.46 1.99 10.88
N CYS A 27 -0.44 2.77 9.82
CA CYS A 27 -1.22 3.99 9.71
C CYS A 27 -2.72 3.65 9.78
N LEU A 28 -3.41 4.16 10.80
CA LEU A 28 -4.84 3.89 11.00
C LEU A 28 -5.69 4.54 9.89
N LEU A 29 -5.23 5.66 9.32
CA LEU A 29 -5.92 6.36 8.24
C LEU A 29 -6.06 5.49 6.99
N HIS A 30 -5.02 4.73 6.63
CA HIS A 30 -5.03 3.86 5.45
C HIS A 30 -5.96 2.64 5.60
N ILE A 31 -6.35 2.29 6.82
CA ILE A 31 -7.23 1.15 7.02
C ILE A 31 -8.64 1.39 6.47
N CYS A 32 -9.16 2.61 6.59
CA CYS A 32 -10.48 2.95 6.07
C CYS A 32 -10.55 2.87 4.52
N PRO A 33 -9.67 3.53 3.76
CA PRO A 33 -9.61 3.38 2.30
C PRO A 33 -9.44 1.93 1.83
N ASP A 34 -8.61 1.13 2.51
CA ASP A 34 -8.43 -0.29 2.16
C ASP A 34 -9.75 -1.07 2.27
N ILE A 35 -10.49 -0.87 3.36
CA ILE A 35 -11.80 -1.51 3.55
C ILE A 35 -12.84 -0.93 2.58
N GLY A 36 -12.78 0.38 2.33
CA GLY A 36 -13.63 1.07 1.36
C GLY A 36 -13.43 0.59 -0.07
N ALA A 37 -12.19 0.29 -0.49
CA ALA A 37 -11.90 -0.30 -1.79
C ALA A 37 -12.56 -1.69 -1.93
N ILE A 38 -12.56 -2.48 -0.86
CA ILE A 38 -13.20 -3.79 -0.86
C ILE A 38 -14.73 -3.68 -0.86
N LEU A 39 -15.32 -2.85 -0.01
CA LEU A 39 -16.78 -2.79 0.18
C LEU A 39 -17.52 -1.83 -0.77
N GLY A 40 -16.80 -0.86 -1.34
CA GLY A 40 -17.37 0.31 -2.00
C GLY A 40 -17.70 1.43 -1.00
N THR A 41 -17.94 2.63 -1.54
CA THR A 41 -18.26 3.83 -0.76
C THR A 41 -19.69 3.83 -0.20
N ASN A 42 -20.61 3.17 -0.89
CA ASN A 42 -22.02 3.03 -0.48
C ASN A 42 -22.48 1.56 -0.56
N PRO A 43 -22.06 0.70 0.37
CA PRO A 43 -22.41 -0.71 0.34
C PRO A 43 -23.89 -0.93 0.67
N ARG A 44 -24.53 -1.87 -0.05
CA ARG A 44 -25.97 -2.18 0.07
C ARG A 44 -26.33 -2.78 1.43
N HIS A 45 -25.56 -3.77 1.88
CA HIS A 45 -25.87 -4.52 3.11
C HIS A 45 -25.54 -3.71 4.37
N GLU A 46 -26.38 -3.86 5.39
CA GLU A 46 -26.16 -3.22 6.69
C GLU A 46 -24.83 -3.66 7.33
N ALA A 47 -24.51 -4.95 7.29
CA ALA A 47 -23.26 -5.49 7.81
C ALA A 47 -22.03 -4.79 7.21
N SER A 48 -22.05 -4.54 5.90
CA SER A 48 -20.99 -3.80 5.19
C SER A 48 -20.93 -2.32 5.59
N ARG A 49 -22.09 -1.65 5.76
CA ARG A 49 -22.14 -0.26 6.24
C ARG A 49 -21.57 -0.13 7.65
N GLN A 50 -21.88 -1.08 8.53
CA GLN A 50 -21.37 -1.13 9.90
C GLN A 50 -19.85 -1.39 9.92
N LEU A 51 -19.33 -2.32 9.11
CA LEU A 51 -17.88 -2.56 9.02
C LEU A 51 -17.11 -1.34 8.50
N LEU A 52 -17.65 -0.66 7.48
CA LEU A 52 -17.05 0.58 6.96
C LEU A 52 -17.06 1.69 8.02
N ARG A 53 -18.10 1.76 8.87
CA ARG A 53 -18.15 2.68 10.01
C ARG A 53 -17.06 2.37 11.03
N LEU A 54 -16.89 1.10 11.42
CA LEU A 54 -15.82 0.68 12.33
C LEU A 54 -14.43 1.04 11.78
N ALA A 55 -14.20 0.85 10.48
CA ALA A 55 -12.96 1.24 9.83
C ALA A 55 -12.71 2.77 9.88
N LYS A 56 -13.77 3.59 9.80
CA LYS A 56 -13.68 5.06 9.99
C LYS A 56 -13.40 5.44 11.44
N GLU A 57 -14.11 4.83 12.38
CA GLU A 57 -13.98 5.09 13.82
C GLU A 57 -12.58 4.77 14.33
N LEU A 58 -11.92 3.76 13.75
CA LEU A 58 -10.55 3.39 14.07
C LEU A 58 -9.57 4.58 13.97
N THR A 59 -9.79 5.52 13.06
CA THR A 59 -8.94 6.72 12.90
C THR A 59 -8.93 7.64 14.13
N ARG A 60 -9.94 7.51 14.99
CA ARG A 60 -10.16 8.31 16.20
C ARG A 60 -9.61 7.64 17.46
N VAL A 61 -9.11 6.41 17.38
CA VAL A 61 -8.53 5.71 18.54
C VAL A 61 -7.19 6.36 18.92
N LYS A 62 -7.09 6.86 20.15
CA LYS A 62 -5.91 7.57 20.69
C LYS A 62 -5.39 7.04 22.02
N ASP A 63 -6.19 6.24 22.71
CA ASP A 63 -5.87 5.73 24.05
C ASP A 63 -6.38 4.29 24.23
N GLY A 64 -5.97 3.67 25.35
CA GLY A 64 -6.27 2.27 25.66
C GLY A 64 -7.77 2.00 25.77
N ASP A 65 -8.55 2.93 26.34
CA ASP A 65 -10.00 2.79 26.50
C ASP A 65 -10.71 2.80 25.14
N ALA A 66 -10.34 3.75 24.26
CA ALA A 66 -10.85 3.80 22.89
C ALA A 66 -10.45 2.56 22.08
N MET A 67 -9.25 2.02 22.29
CA MET A 67 -8.82 0.76 21.67
C MET A 67 -9.69 -0.41 22.14
N ALA A 68 -9.88 -0.55 23.45
CA ALA A 68 -10.69 -1.63 24.03
C ALA A 68 -12.14 -1.54 23.55
N ALA A 69 -12.71 -0.33 23.54
CA ALA A 69 -14.05 -0.08 23.01
C ALA A 69 -14.16 -0.43 21.52
N TRP A 70 -13.17 -0.06 20.70
CA TRP A 70 -13.15 -0.36 19.27
C TRP A 70 -13.05 -1.87 19.00
N LEU A 71 -12.15 -2.57 19.71
CA LEU A 71 -12.01 -4.03 19.60
C LEU A 71 -13.28 -4.75 20.05
N GLY A 72 -13.92 -4.28 21.12
CA GLY A 72 -15.20 -4.80 21.59
C GLY A 72 -16.31 -4.60 20.55
N ALA A 73 -16.40 -3.41 19.96
CA ALA A 73 -17.37 -3.10 18.91
C ALA A 73 -17.16 -3.95 17.64
N TYR A 74 -15.90 -4.16 17.24
CA TYR A 74 -15.56 -5.05 16.13
C TYR A 74 -15.96 -6.50 16.41
N ASN A 75 -15.63 -7.02 17.59
CA ASN A 75 -15.99 -8.38 17.99
C ASN A 75 -17.52 -8.57 18.05
N ALA A 76 -18.24 -7.60 18.59
CA ALA A 76 -19.71 -7.62 18.63
C ALA A 76 -20.32 -7.59 17.22
N TRP A 77 -19.72 -6.84 16.29
CA TRP A 77 -20.12 -6.84 14.87
C TRP A 77 -19.90 -8.20 14.21
N GLU A 78 -18.74 -8.84 14.41
CA GLU A 78 -18.48 -10.17 13.86
C GLU A 78 -19.46 -11.20 14.38
N LEU A 79 -19.75 -11.17 15.69
CA LEU A 79 -20.70 -12.11 16.30
C LEU A 79 -22.12 -11.91 15.76
N ARG A 80 -22.58 -10.65 15.66
CA ARG A 80 -23.92 -10.30 15.18
C ARG A 80 -24.16 -10.77 13.74
N HIS A 81 -23.15 -10.67 12.87
CA HIS A 81 -23.28 -10.98 11.45
C HIS A 81 -22.68 -12.34 11.07
N LYS A 82 -22.37 -13.21 12.05
CA LYS A 82 -21.73 -14.50 11.82
C LYS A 82 -22.49 -15.32 10.78
N ASP A 83 -23.77 -15.60 11.02
CA ASP A 83 -24.57 -16.44 10.14
C ASP A 83 -24.70 -15.83 8.75
N PHE A 84 -24.80 -14.50 8.67
CA PHE A 84 -24.82 -13.77 7.40
C PHE A 84 -23.50 -13.93 6.62
N LEU A 85 -22.35 -13.83 7.29
CA LEU A 85 -21.02 -14.01 6.69
C LEU A 85 -20.75 -15.45 6.25
N GLU A 86 -21.41 -16.43 6.86
CA GLU A 86 -21.24 -17.87 6.58
C GLU A 86 -22.16 -18.37 5.45
N GLN A 87 -23.09 -17.54 4.95
CA GLN A 87 -23.94 -17.87 3.81
C GLN A 87 -23.11 -18.21 2.56
N LYS A 88 -23.48 -19.30 1.89
CA LYS A 88 -22.81 -19.82 0.69
C LYS A 88 -23.74 -19.79 -0.51
N SER A 89 -23.15 -19.74 -1.70
CA SER A 89 -23.85 -19.88 -2.99
C SER A 89 -23.14 -20.90 -3.86
N ILE A 90 -23.91 -21.76 -4.51
CA ILE A 90 -23.41 -22.69 -5.53
C ILE A 90 -23.45 -21.99 -6.89
N TRP A 91 -22.33 -22.03 -7.61
CA TRP A 91 -22.17 -21.44 -8.93
C TRP A 91 -22.47 -22.46 -10.03
N ALA A 92 -22.59 -21.99 -11.28
CA ALA A 92 -22.93 -22.82 -12.43
C ALA A 92 -21.90 -23.94 -12.71
N ASP A 93 -20.66 -23.76 -12.26
CA ASP A 93 -19.58 -24.75 -12.35
C ASP A 93 -19.57 -25.76 -11.17
N GLY A 94 -20.55 -25.69 -10.27
CA GLY A 94 -20.64 -26.51 -9.07
C GLY A 94 -19.77 -26.04 -7.91
N SER A 95 -19.03 -24.93 -8.05
CA SER A 95 -18.21 -24.39 -6.97
C SER A 95 -19.08 -23.73 -5.89
N GLU A 96 -18.70 -23.92 -4.63
CA GLU A 96 -19.34 -23.27 -3.48
C GLU A 96 -18.46 -22.11 -3.01
N ASN A 97 -19.01 -20.89 -3.02
CA ASN A 97 -18.32 -19.69 -2.56
C ASN A 97 -19.15 -18.92 -1.53
N ASP A 98 -18.52 -18.02 -0.80
CA ASP A 98 -19.24 -17.08 0.07
C ASP A 98 -20.26 -16.29 -0.74
N LEU A 99 -21.50 -16.20 -0.25
CA LEU A 99 -22.53 -15.36 -0.89
C LEU A 99 -22.10 -13.88 -0.85
N HIS A 100 -21.45 -13.46 0.24
CA HIS A 100 -21.01 -12.08 0.47
C HIS A 100 -19.50 -11.92 0.35
N GLN A 101 -18.90 -12.38 -0.75
CA GLN A 101 -17.44 -12.45 -0.95
C GLN A 101 -16.70 -11.14 -0.58
N ARG A 102 -17.22 -9.99 -1.00
CA ARG A 102 -16.62 -8.67 -0.69
C ARG A 102 -16.59 -8.41 0.82
N LEU A 103 -17.67 -8.72 1.51
CA LEU A 103 -17.76 -8.52 2.96
C LEU A 103 -16.87 -9.50 3.72
N VAL A 104 -16.84 -10.77 3.31
CA VAL A 104 -15.94 -11.79 3.86
C VAL A 104 -14.48 -11.38 3.69
N LYS A 105 -14.08 -10.95 2.49
CA LYS A 105 -12.73 -10.43 2.23
C LYS A 105 -12.37 -9.23 3.10
N ALA A 106 -13.32 -8.30 3.33
CA ALA A 106 -13.10 -7.14 4.19
C ALA A 106 -12.93 -7.55 5.67
N ARG A 107 -13.76 -8.48 6.15
CA ARG A 107 -13.68 -9.08 7.49
C ARG A 107 -12.33 -9.77 7.70
N ASP A 108 -11.91 -10.62 6.76
CA ASP A 108 -10.62 -11.33 6.85
C ASP A 108 -9.44 -10.37 6.81
N THR A 109 -9.55 -9.30 6.01
CA THR A 109 -8.58 -8.22 5.97
C THR A 109 -8.46 -7.51 7.32
N MET A 110 -9.56 -7.25 8.01
CA MET A 110 -9.56 -6.64 9.33
C MET A 110 -9.03 -7.59 10.40
N ARG A 111 -9.49 -8.85 10.43
CA ARG A 111 -8.96 -9.91 11.31
C ARG A 111 -7.45 -10.04 11.21
N ARG A 112 -6.93 -10.06 9.98
CA ARG A 112 -5.49 -10.12 9.73
C ARG A 112 -4.76 -8.93 10.35
N ARG A 113 -5.27 -7.71 10.21
CA ARG A 113 -4.65 -6.49 10.75
C ARG A 113 -4.63 -6.48 12.28
N ILE A 114 -5.72 -6.93 12.91
CA ILE A 114 -5.80 -7.09 14.36
C ILE A 114 -4.76 -8.12 14.83
N ARG A 115 -4.68 -9.29 14.17
CA ARG A 115 -3.73 -10.35 14.51
C ARG A 115 -2.27 -9.95 14.31
N GLU A 116 -1.99 -9.09 13.33
CA GLU A 116 -0.63 -8.57 13.09
C GLU A 116 -0.12 -7.69 14.25
N ARG A 117 -0.99 -7.22 15.17
CA ARG A 117 -0.61 -6.40 16.33
C ARG A 117 0.23 -5.17 15.97
N THR A 118 -0.02 -4.58 14.80
CA THR A 118 0.67 -3.36 14.32
C THR A 118 -0.19 -2.11 14.38
N MET A 119 -1.50 -2.24 14.67
CA MET A 119 -2.44 -1.12 14.68
C MET A 119 -2.30 -0.21 15.90
N PHE A 120 -1.89 -0.76 17.04
CA PHE A 120 -1.88 -0.07 18.33
C PHE A 120 -0.48 -0.05 18.97
N THR A 121 0.57 -0.25 18.17
CA THR A 121 1.96 -0.22 18.62
C THR A 121 2.29 1.09 19.34
N PHE A 122 1.70 2.20 18.93
CA PHE A 122 1.88 3.51 19.58
C PHE A 122 1.46 3.57 21.06
N MET A 123 0.72 2.57 21.56
CA MET A 123 0.32 2.44 22.97
C MET A 123 1.22 1.50 23.77
N ASP A 124 2.19 0.83 23.14
CA ASP A 124 3.08 -0.12 23.83
C ASP A 124 3.99 0.65 24.82
N PRO A 125 3.86 0.43 26.14
CA PRO A 125 4.65 1.14 27.14
C PRO A 125 6.15 0.80 27.04
N GLU A 126 6.50 -0.33 26.44
CA GLU A 126 7.89 -0.78 26.26
C GLU A 126 8.61 -0.05 25.11
N LEU A 127 7.94 0.85 24.38
CA LEU A 127 8.56 1.55 23.26
C LEU A 127 9.75 2.44 23.67
N GLY A 128 9.75 2.94 24.91
CA GLY A 128 10.83 3.76 25.45
C GLY A 128 11.12 5.02 24.62
N THR A 129 10.13 5.53 23.86
CA THR A 129 10.31 6.68 22.97
C THR A 129 10.01 7.98 23.72
N ALA A 130 10.95 8.93 23.67
CA ALA A 130 10.75 10.28 24.24
C ALA A 130 9.62 11.06 23.55
N THR A 131 9.35 10.76 22.28
CA THR A 131 8.27 11.36 21.49
C THR A 131 7.11 10.38 21.28
N PRO A 132 5.85 10.84 21.38
CA PRO A 132 4.70 10.00 21.07
C PRO A 132 4.75 9.50 19.62
N VAL A 133 4.51 8.20 19.43
CA VAL A 133 4.42 7.61 18.09
C VAL A 133 3.11 8.04 17.42
N PRO A 134 3.15 8.61 16.21
CA PRO A 134 1.94 9.05 15.54
C PRO A 134 1.12 7.85 15.03
N THR A 135 -0.21 7.97 15.09
CA THR A 135 -1.14 6.96 14.58
C THR A 135 -1.26 6.96 13.05
N THR A 136 -0.73 7.99 12.38
CA THR A 136 -0.79 8.17 10.93
C THR A 136 0.59 8.51 10.35
N ASN A 137 0.79 8.21 9.06
CA ASN A 137 2.00 8.55 8.31
C ASN A 137 1.84 9.85 7.50
N ASN A 138 0.96 10.77 7.93
CA ASN A 138 0.61 11.98 7.16
C ASN A 138 1.83 12.86 6.83
N ALA A 139 2.81 12.95 7.74
CA ALA A 139 4.04 13.70 7.50
C ALA A 139 4.81 13.16 6.27
N ILE A 140 4.90 11.83 6.16
CA ILE A 140 5.55 11.17 5.03
C ILE A 140 4.68 11.29 3.78
N GLU A 141 3.36 11.12 3.87
CA GLU A 141 2.49 11.27 2.69
C GLU A 141 2.48 12.69 2.12
N SER A 142 2.60 13.72 2.97
CA SER A 142 2.78 15.10 2.52
C SER A 142 4.08 15.29 1.74
N ALA A 143 5.20 14.73 2.23
CA ALA A 143 6.46 14.74 1.50
C ALA A 143 6.36 13.97 0.18
N ASN A 144 5.75 12.77 0.20
CA ASN A 144 5.54 11.97 -0.98
C ASN A 144 4.65 12.67 -2.02
N ALA A 145 3.64 13.44 -1.60
CA ALA A 145 2.81 14.22 -2.50
C ALA A 145 3.65 15.27 -3.26
N ARG A 146 4.56 15.96 -2.57
CA ARG A 146 5.50 16.92 -3.19
C ARG A 146 6.46 16.25 -4.17
N ILE A 147 6.97 15.06 -3.82
CA ILE A 147 7.80 14.25 -4.74
C ILE A 147 7.02 13.88 -6.00
N ARG A 148 5.76 13.47 -5.85
CA ARG A 148 4.89 13.03 -6.97
C ARG A 148 4.43 14.19 -7.85
N GLU A 149 4.38 15.41 -7.31
CA GLU A 149 3.92 16.60 -8.03
C GLU A 149 4.77 16.90 -9.27
N MET A 150 6.09 16.88 -9.13
CA MET A 150 7.02 17.18 -10.23
C MET A 150 6.83 16.24 -11.43
N PRO A 151 6.92 14.90 -11.31
CA PRO A 151 6.68 14.01 -12.45
C PRO A 151 5.21 14.05 -12.91
N GLY A 152 4.28 14.43 -12.02
CA GLY A 152 2.87 14.62 -12.36
C GLY A 152 2.62 15.81 -13.30
N LYS A 153 3.37 16.91 -13.13
CA LYS A 153 3.36 18.08 -14.02
C LYS A 153 4.10 17.84 -15.34
N HIS A 154 5.07 16.92 -15.34
CA HIS A 154 5.90 16.60 -16.51
C HIS A 154 5.62 15.18 -17.04
N ARG A 155 4.36 14.90 -17.41
CA ARG A 155 3.92 13.57 -17.87
C ARG A 155 4.66 13.03 -19.10
N GLY A 156 5.26 13.90 -19.91
CA GLY A 156 6.04 13.53 -21.09
C GLY A 156 7.47 13.04 -20.82
N LEU A 157 7.92 13.03 -19.55
CA LEU A 157 9.24 12.50 -19.21
C LEU A 157 9.26 10.97 -19.29
N CYS A 158 10.27 10.42 -19.99
CA CYS A 158 10.53 8.98 -19.95
C CYS A 158 10.88 8.53 -18.51
N LEU A 159 10.73 7.23 -18.24
CA LEU A 159 10.91 6.66 -16.90
C LEU A 159 12.28 7.03 -16.27
N ILE A 160 13.36 6.90 -17.04
CA ILE A 160 14.73 7.25 -16.60
C ILE A 160 14.81 8.71 -16.16
N ARG A 161 14.26 9.64 -16.96
CA ARG A 161 14.24 11.07 -16.63
C ARG A 161 13.37 11.36 -15.41
N ARG A 162 12.26 10.64 -15.23
CA ARG A 162 11.42 10.74 -14.02
C ARG A 162 12.18 10.27 -12.77
N ILE A 163 12.90 9.16 -12.86
CA ILE A 163 13.74 8.65 -11.75
C ILE A 163 14.81 9.68 -11.38
N LYS A 164 15.58 10.15 -12.37
CA LYS A 164 16.61 11.18 -12.18
C LYS A 164 16.04 12.45 -11.54
N ALA A 165 14.89 12.91 -12.04
CA ALA A 165 14.25 14.11 -11.51
C ALA A 165 13.77 13.90 -10.07
N VAL A 166 13.25 12.72 -9.70
CA VAL A 166 12.91 12.38 -8.31
C VAL A 166 14.17 12.32 -7.44
N CYS A 167 15.25 11.68 -7.89
CA CYS A 167 16.53 11.64 -7.17
C CYS A 167 17.08 13.05 -6.93
N TRP A 168 17.05 13.91 -7.95
CA TRP A 168 17.46 15.31 -7.83
C TRP A 168 16.56 16.06 -6.85
N TRP A 169 15.24 15.91 -6.95
CA TRP A 169 14.31 16.54 -6.01
C TRP A 169 14.65 16.13 -4.57
N CYS A 170 14.85 14.83 -4.32
CA CYS A 170 15.22 14.33 -2.99
C CYS A 170 16.55 14.93 -2.52
N HIS A 171 17.56 15.01 -3.39
CA HIS A 171 18.85 15.61 -3.09
C HIS A 171 18.73 17.10 -2.70
N GLN A 172 17.91 17.89 -3.39
CA GLN A 172 17.74 19.32 -3.07
C GLN A 172 16.92 19.58 -1.81
N HIS A 173 16.19 18.57 -1.33
CA HIS A 173 15.35 18.66 -0.13
C HIS A 173 15.98 17.91 1.06
N THR A 174 17.27 17.56 1.00
CA THR A 174 18.02 17.15 2.17
C THR A 174 18.36 18.37 3.05
N GLU A 175 18.72 18.13 4.31
CA GLU A 175 19.10 19.20 5.24
C GLU A 175 20.33 19.99 4.75
N HIS A 176 21.25 19.30 4.09
CA HIS A 176 22.48 19.86 3.52
C HIS A 176 22.66 19.36 2.08
N PRO A 177 22.03 20.02 1.09
CA PRO A 177 22.19 19.64 -0.30
C PRO A 177 23.59 20.02 -0.80
N GLU A 178 24.23 19.11 -1.53
CA GLU A 178 25.49 19.43 -2.20
C GLU A 178 25.27 20.38 -3.38
N ASN A 179 26.35 20.97 -3.87
CA ASN A 179 26.27 21.87 -5.02
C ASN A 179 25.88 21.13 -6.32
N PRO A 180 25.40 21.86 -7.35
CA PRO A 180 25.01 21.25 -8.61
C PRO A 180 26.12 20.47 -9.33
N ALA A 181 27.39 20.87 -9.16
CA ALA A 181 28.52 20.17 -9.77
C ALA A 181 28.71 18.77 -9.15
N TRP A 182 28.64 18.68 -7.82
CA TRP A 182 28.66 17.39 -7.11
C TRP A 182 27.53 16.49 -7.60
N LEU A 183 26.32 17.02 -7.72
CA LEU A 183 25.18 16.25 -8.18
C LEU A 183 25.36 15.77 -9.63
N ALA A 184 25.88 16.61 -10.53
CA ALA A 184 26.13 16.19 -11.91
C ALA A 184 27.14 15.03 -11.99
N THR A 185 28.15 15.02 -11.12
CA THR A 185 29.16 13.95 -11.04
C THR A 185 28.63 12.66 -10.40
N HIS A 186 27.75 12.77 -9.40
CA HIS A 186 27.27 11.63 -8.60
C HIS A 186 25.85 11.16 -8.97
N ALA A 187 25.19 11.83 -9.91
CA ALA A 187 23.88 11.42 -10.39
C ALA A 187 23.95 10.02 -11.01
N TRP A 188 22.88 9.26 -10.81
CA TRP A 188 22.71 7.95 -11.43
C TRP A 188 22.80 8.05 -12.94
N ARG A 189 23.71 7.27 -13.55
CA ARG A 189 23.79 7.15 -15.01
C ARG A 189 22.67 6.29 -15.55
N ASP A 190 22.33 6.48 -16.82
CA ASP A 190 21.25 5.74 -17.47
C ASP A 190 21.51 4.23 -17.44
N GLU A 191 22.76 3.82 -17.70
CA GLU A 191 23.16 2.40 -17.70
C GLU A 191 23.03 1.77 -16.32
N GLN A 192 23.28 2.54 -15.25
CA GLN A 192 23.14 2.06 -13.87
C GLN A 192 21.66 1.83 -13.52
N ILE A 193 20.79 2.76 -13.92
CA ILE A 193 19.34 2.64 -13.71
C ILE A 193 18.82 1.44 -14.51
N GLU A 194 19.16 1.34 -15.78
CA GLU A 194 18.77 0.22 -16.64
C GLU A 194 19.24 -1.12 -16.10
N HIS A 195 20.48 -1.19 -15.60
CA HIS A 195 21.03 -2.41 -15.01
C HIS A 195 20.23 -2.85 -13.78
N LEU A 196 19.88 -1.93 -12.87
CA LEU A 196 19.05 -2.25 -11.71
C LEU A 196 17.66 -2.77 -12.12
N TYR A 197 17.05 -2.16 -13.14
CA TYR A 197 15.77 -2.60 -13.68
C TYR A 197 15.88 -3.99 -14.31
N ARG A 198 16.96 -4.27 -15.06
CA ARG A 198 17.22 -5.58 -15.64
C ARG A 198 17.39 -6.65 -14.57
N GLN A 199 18.20 -6.39 -13.54
CA GLN A 199 18.36 -7.31 -12.41
C GLN A 199 17.04 -7.58 -11.68
N ALA A 200 16.21 -6.55 -11.48
CA ALA A 200 14.90 -6.70 -10.86
C ALA A 200 13.96 -7.55 -11.72
N TRP A 201 13.99 -7.36 -13.05
CA TRP A 201 13.24 -8.13 -14.03
C TRP A 201 13.64 -9.61 -14.06
N GLU A 202 14.93 -9.91 -14.16
CA GLU A 202 15.46 -11.30 -14.17
C GLU A 202 15.07 -12.08 -12.90
N ARG A 203 14.88 -11.38 -11.78
CA ARG A 203 14.48 -11.96 -10.49
C ARG A 203 12.96 -12.04 -10.31
N SER A 204 12.18 -11.60 -11.29
CA SER A 204 10.71 -11.66 -11.27
C SER A 204 10.20 -12.95 -11.93
N ASP A 205 9.06 -13.46 -11.46
CA ASP A 205 8.41 -14.66 -12.02
C ASP A 205 8.09 -14.52 -13.53
N GLU A 206 7.89 -13.29 -14.00
CA GLU A 206 7.61 -12.97 -15.40
C GLU A 206 8.88 -12.93 -16.25
N GLY A 207 9.97 -12.38 -15.72
CA GLY A 207 11.29 -12.40 -16.37
C GLY A 207 11.93 -13.78 -16.42
N GLN A 208 11.59 -14.67 -15.48
CA GLN A 208 12.02 -16.06 -15.49
C GLN A 208 11.28 -16.93 -16.52
N ARG A 209 10.11 -16.50 -17.03
CA ARG A 209 9.24 -17.29 -17.93
C ARG A 209 9.26 -16.83 -19.39
N ALA A 210 9.86 -15.68 -19.74
CA ALA A 210 9.87 -15.15 -21.10
C ALA A 210 11.22 -15.38 -21.83
N LEU A 211 11.18 -15.92 -23.05
CA LEU A 211 12.39 -16.35 -23.80
C LEU A 211 13.03 -15.25 -24.68
N LEU A 212 12.38 -14.10 -24.90
CA LEU A 212 12.86 -13.05 -25.81
C LEU A 212 12.43 -11.64 -25.35
N GLY A 213 13.38 -10.70 -25.34
CA GLY A 213 13.10 -9.26 -25.48
C GLY A 213 13.06 -8.42 -24.20
N LEU A 214 13.65 -7.21 -24.31
CA LEU A 214 13.66 -6.13 -23.31
C LEU A 214 12.26 -5.78 -22.77
N PRO A 215 12.16 -5.29 -21.52
CA PRO A 215 10.91 -5.26 -20.76
C PRO A 215 9.86 -4.31 -21.33
N ALA A 216 8.74 -4.86 -21.79
CA ALA A 216 7.46 -4.17 -21.74
C ALA A 216 6.76 -4.55 -20.42
N ARG A 217 7.15 -3.99 -19.26
CA ARG A 217 6.50 -4.28 -17.94
C ARG A 217 7.08 -3.47 -16.77
N TYR A 218 6.77 -2.17 -16.65
CA TYR A 218 6.47 -1.57 -15.33
C TYR A 218 5.52 -0.39 -15.52
N GLY A 219 4.47 -0.35 -14.71
CA GLY A 219 3.30 0.50 -14.86
C GLY A 219 3.62 1.99 -14.88
N THR A 220 3.17 2.66 -15.93
CA THR A 220 2.72 4.04 -15.82
C THR A 220 1.52 4.04 -14.87
N GLY A 221 1.76 4.27 -13.58
CA GLY A 221 0.78 4.50 -12.50
C GLY A 221 -0.67 3.99 -12.68
N ILE A 222 -1.13 3.19 -11.71
CA ILE A 222 -2.48 2.59 -11.67
C ILE A 222 -2.59 1.43 -12.68
N ASP A 223 -3.02 0.27 -12.19
CA ASP A 223 -3.37 -0.85 -13.05
C ASP A 223 -4.58 -0.45 -13.90
N TRP A 224 -4.31 0.02 -15.12
CA TRP A 224 -5.31 0.41 -16.10
C TRP A 224 -5.94 -0.81 -16.81
N ASN A 225 -5.62 -2.03 -16.40
CA ASN A 225 -6.20 -3.26 -16.96
C ASN A 225 -7.48 -3.73 -16.23
N GLU A 226 -7.97 -3.00 -15.23
CA GLU A 226 -9.29 -3.30 -14.64
C GLU A 226 -10.47 -2.99 -15.57
N SER A 227 -10.25 -2.39 -16.74
CA SER A 227 -11.34 -2.05 -17.67
C SER A 227 -10.84 -1.83 -19.10
N HIS A 228 -10.46 -2.88 -19.86
CA HIS A 228 -10.71 -3.06 -21.32
C HIS A 228 -9.87 -4.21 -21.92
N THR A 229 -10.44 -4.84 -22.94
CA THR A 229 -9.94 -6.04 -23.64
C THR A 229 -8.62 -5.79 -24.37
N ALA A 230 -7.69 -6.75 -24.28
CA ALA A 230 -6.39 -6.70 -24.94
C ALA A 230 -6.50 -6.66 -26.47
N ALA A 231 -5.82 -5.71 -27.11
CA ALA A 231 -5.63 -5.67 -28.56
C ALA A 231 -4.20 -6.12 -28.95
N ARG A 232 -4.08 -6.80 -30.09
CA ARG A 232 -2.88 -7.49 -30.60
C ARG A 232 -2.00 -6.52 -31.41
N TYR A 233 -0.69 -6.54 -31.18
CA TYR A 233 0.35 -5.89 -32.01
C TYR A 233 0.78 -6.84 -33.16
N PRO A 234 1.21 -6.39 -34.36
CA PRO A 234 1.72 -5.06 -34.76
C PRO A 234 0.73 -4.14 -35.49
N ASN A 235 0.75 -2.86 -35.11
CA ASN A 235 0.35 -1.76 -36.00
C ASN A 235 1.59 -1.32 -36.77
N THR A 236 1.74 -1.82 -37.99
CA THR A 236 2.61 -1.23 -39.00
C THR A 236 1.98 0.05 -39.51
N THR A 237 2.72 1.17 -39.47
CA THR A 237 2.46 2.33 -40.34
C THR A 237 3.45 2.25 -41.50
N ASP A 238 2.94 1.88 -42.67
CA ASP A 238 3.14 2.68 -43.87
C ASP A 238 1.99 3.70 -43.96
#